data_AF-A0A0B0EMR1-F1
#
_entry.id   AF-A0A0B0EMR1-F1
#
_cell.length_a   1.000
_cell.length_b   1.000
_cell.length_c   1.000
_cell.angle_alpha   90.00
_cell.angle_beta   90.00
_cell.angle_gamma   90.00
#
_symmetry.space_group_name_H-M   'P 1'
#
loop_
_entity.id
_entity.type
_entity.pdbx_description
1 polymer ?
#
loop_
_entity_poly.entity_id
_entity_poly.type
_entity_poly.pdbx_seq_one_letter_code
_entity_poly.pdbx_strand_id
1 'polypeptide(L)' 'MFKGNFSATAIGSYPHDNVDDACNLILKTLSEIPCWPQLPERDMREEMLVQYTEGLPYLKIDPEKKKCLC' A
#
# COMPACT_ATOMS: atom_id res chain seq x y z
N MET A 1 -35.53 -7.53 9.33
CA MET A 1 -34.46 -8.54 9.20
C MET A 1 -33.30 -7.88 8.45
N PHE A 2 -32.12 -7.79 9.04
CA PHE A 2 -30.95 -7.18 8.40
C PHE A 2 -30.35 -8.15 7.37
N LYS A 3 -30.01 -7.65 6.17
CA LYS A 3 -29.30 -8.39 5.14
C LYS A 3 -27.97 -7.69 4.87
N GLY A 4 -26.88 -8.24 5.43
CA GLY A 4 -25.53 -7.75 5.19
C GLY A 4 -24.98 -8.25 3.86
N ASN A 5 -24.15 -7.43 3.20
CA ASN A 5 -23.49 -7.78 1.94
C ASN A 5 -22.24 -8.66 2.16
N PHE A 6 -21.53 -8.47 3.28
CA PHE A 6 -20.35 -9.25 3.69
C PHE A 6 -19.22 -9.33 2.63
N SER A 7 -19.06 -8.29 1.81
CA SER A 7 -18.05 -8.26 0.75
C SER A 7 -16.62 -8.22 1.31
N ALA A 8 -15.70 -8.87 0.61
CA ALA A 8 -14.29 -8.91 0.97
C ALA A 8 -13.51 -7.70 0.45
N THR A 9 -12.42 -7.34 1.15
CA THR A 9 -11.40 -6.38 0.72
C THR A 9 -10.03 -6.81 1.27
N ALA A 10 -8.97 -6.06 0.98
CA ALA A 10 -7.62 -6.30 1.46
C ALA A 10 -7.06 -5.11 2.26
N ILE A 11 -6.00 -5.36 3.03
CA ILE A 11 -5.40 -4.36 3.95
C ILE A 11 -4.59 -3.29 3.20
N GLY A 12 -3.94 -3.64 2.08
CA GLY A 12 -3.36 -2.65 1.16
C GLY A 12 -1.89 -2.83 0.78
N SER A 13 -1.07 -3.58 1.54
CA SER A 13 0.33 -3.84 1.15
C SER A 13 0.44 -5.05 0.21
N TYR A 14 1.19 -4.89 -0.89
CA TYR A 14 1.30 -5.90 -1.94
C TYR A 14 2.76 -6.21 -2.32
N PRO A 15 3.13 -7.49 -2.51
CA PRO A 15 4.48 -7.90 -2.91
C PRO A 15 4.64 -7.85 -4.44
N HIS A 16 4.37 -6.70 -5.06
CA HIS A 16 4.46 -6.54 -6.51
C HIS A 16 5.48 -5.44 -6.85
N ASP A 17 6.29 -5.71 -7.87
CA ASP A 17 7.21 -4.70 -8.43
C ASP A 17 6.53 -3.88 -9.54
N ASN A 18 5.47 -4.41 -10.16
CA ASN A 18 4.72 -3.74 -11.21
C ASN A 18 3.36 -3.25 -10.69
N VAL A 19 3.07 -1.96 -10.92
CA VAL A 19 1.83 -1.30 -10.52
C VAL A 19 0.61 -1.88 -11.23
N ASP A 20 0.72 -2.13 -12.53
CA ASP A 20 -0.39 -2.64 -13.33
C ASP A 20 -0.81 -4.03 -12.88
N ASP A 21 0.14 -4.90 -12.53
CA ASP A 21 -0.15 -6.25 -12.04
C ASP A 21 -0.97 -6.22 -10.74
N ALA A 22 -0.56 -5.38 -9.78
CA ALA A 22 -1.28 -5.21 -8.52
C ALA A 22 -2.69 -4.63 -8.72
N CYS A 23 -2.80 -3.55 -9.50
CA CYS A 23 -4.08 -2.91 -9.82
C CYS A 23 -5.04 -3.87 -10.54
N ASN A 24 -4.54 -4.58 -11.56
CA ASN A 24 -5.33 -5.54 -12.32
C ASN A 24 -5.81 -6.70 -11.44
N LEU A 25 -4.96 -7.20 -10.54
CA LEU A 25 -5.34 -8.25 -9.60
C LEU A 25 -6.45 -7.77 -8.65
N ILE A 26 -6.32 -6.58 -8.07
CA ILE A 26 -7.32 -5.99 -7.16
C ILE A 26 -8.65 -5.81 -7.87
N LEU A 27 -8.66 -5.16 -9.04
CA LEU A 27 -9.89 -4.90 -9.77
C LEU A 27 -10.56 -6.20 -10.24
N LYS A 28 -9.77 -7.24 -10.54
CA LYS A 28 -10.27 -8.57 -10.91
C LYS A 28 -10.84 -9.36 -9.73
N THR A 29 -10.27 -9.24 -8.54
CA THR A 29 -10.58 -10.12 -7.39
C THR A 29 -11.46 -9.46 -6.33
N LEU A 30 -11.31 -8.16 -6.09
CA LEU A 30 -12.02 -7.37 -5.08
C LEU A 30 -13.02 -6.41 -5.74
N SER A 31 -13.90 -6.94 -6.60
CA SER A 31 -14.78 -6.14 -7.46
C SER A 31 -15.80 -5.26 -6.71
N GLU A 32 -16.19 -5.64 -5.49
CA GLU A 32 -17.14 -4.87 -4.69
C GLU A 32 -16.47 -3.79 -3.83
N ILE A 33 -15.32 -4.11 -3.25
CA ILE A 33 -14.56 -3.21 -2.36
C ILE A 33 -13.07 -3.30 -2.72
N PRO A 34 -12.65 -2.71 -3.86
CA PRO A 34 -11.24 -2.65 -4.22
C PRO A 34 -10.49 -1.75 -3.23
N CYS A 35 -9.21 -2.04 -3.01
CA CYS A 35 -8.35 -1.21 -2.17
C CYS A 35 -7.26 -0.53 -3.02
N TRP A 36 -6.64 0.49 -2.44
CA TRP A 36 -5.47 1.13 -3.05
C TRP A 36 -4.22 0.31 -2.74
N PRO A 37 -3.48 -0.20 -3.74
CA PRO A 37 -2.24 -0.92 -3.49
C PRO A 37 -1.13 0.04 -3.03
N GLN A 38 -0.43 -0.36 -1.97
CA GLN A 38 0.88 0.17 -1.59
C GLN A 38 1.94 -0.87 -1.96
N LEU A 39 2.98 -0.45 -2.69
CA LEU A 39 4.05 -1.32 -3.20
C LEU A 39 5.42 -1.02 -2.55
N PRO A 40 5.58 -1.26 -1.23
CA PRO A 40 6.82 -0.92 -0.52
C PRO A 40 8.05 -1.69 -1.03
N GLU A 41 7.85 -2.87 -1.65
CA GLU A 41 8.94 -3.65 -2.27
C GLU A 41 9.43 -3.02 -3.58
N ARG A 42 8.53 -2.39 -4.34
CA ARG A 42 8.88 -1.63 -5.55
C ARG A 42 9.63 -0.36 -5.21
N ASP A 43 9.11 0.40 -4.26
CA ASP A 43 9.68 1.69 -3.86
C ASP A 43 9.35 1.96 -2.39
N MET A 44 10.38 2.17 -1.58
CA MET A 44 10.22 2.46 -0.15
C MET A 44 9.43 3.75 0.11
N ARG A 45 9.26 4.65 -0.87
CA ARG A 45 8.36 5.80 -0.74
C ARG A 45 6.89 5.40 -0.60
N GLU A 46 6.54 4.16 -0.94
CA GLU A 46 5.21 3.60 -0.73
C GLU A 46 5.03 2.97 0.66
N GLU A 47 6.08 2.93 1.49
CA GLU A 47 5.96 2.56 2.89
C GLU A 47 5.06 3.54 3.64
N MET A 48 4.16 3.00 4.47
CA MET A 48 3.17 3.80 5.20
C MET A 48 3.83 4.92 6.01
N LEU A 49 4.89 4.61 6.76
CA LEU A 49 5.56 5.61 7.59
C LEU A 49 6.17 6.72 6.74
N VAL A 50 6.77 6.39 5.59
CA VAL A 50 7.39 7.38 4.70
C VAL A 50 6.33 8.35 4.16
N GLN A 51 5.19 7.83 3.69
CA GLN A 51 4.10 8.64 3.17
C GLN A 51 3.52 9.61 4.22
N TYR A 52 3.31 9.13 5.45
CA TYR A 52 2.72 9.93 6.51
C TYR A 52 3.67 10.94 7.16
N THR A 53 4.98 10.75 6.98
CA THR A 53 6.00 11.59 7.61
C THR A 53 6.71 12.52 6.64
N GLU A 54 6.25 12.59 5.39
CA GLU A 54 6.78 13.50 4.39
C GLU A 54 6.75 14.96 4.91
N GLY A 55 7.90 15.63 4.81
CA GLY A 55 8.05 17.01 5.27
C GLY A 55 8.35 17.19 6.76
N LEU A 56 8.43 16.13 7.56
CA LEU A 56 8.90 16.25 8.94
C LEU A 56 10.37 16.71 8.97
N PRO A 57 10.70 17.74 9.79
CA PRO A 57 12.08 18.19 9.91
C PRO A 57 12.95 17.08 10.48
N TYR A 58 14.19 16.99 9.99
CA TYR A 58 15.20 15.98 10.36
C TYR A 58 14.92 14.53 9.97
N LEU A 59 13.75 14.22 9.41
CA LEU A 59 13.49 12.89 8.86
C LEU A 59 14.41 12.63 7.65
N LYS A 60 15.14 11.52 7.70
CA LYS A 60 15.93 11.01 6.58
C LYS A 60 15.43 9.63 6.19
N ILE A 61 15.38 9.40 4.90
CA ILE A 61 14.98 8.14 4.30
C ILE A 61 16.26 7.43 3.84
N ASP A 62 16.49 6.19 4.28
CA ASP A 62 17.64 5.35 3.90
C ASP A 62 17.14 4.17 3.05
N PRO A 63 17.21 4.25 1.70
CA PRO A 63 16.73 3.21 0.80
C PRO A 63 17.50 1.90 0.87
N GLU A 64 18.81 1.97 1.10
CA GLU A 64 19.66 0.78 1.18
C GLU A 64 19.30 -0.08 2.41
N LYS A 65 18.94 0.57 3.52
CA LYS A 65 18.57 -0.13 4.77
C LYS A 65 17.07 -0.31 4.96
N LYS A 66 16.25 0.16 4.01
CA LYS A 66 14.79 0.23 4.12
C LYS A 66 14.31 0.85 5.46
N LYS A 67 14.86 2.01 5.84
CA LYS A 67 14.60 2.64 7.14
C LYS A 67 14.32 4.14 7.06
N CYS A 68 13.43 4.60 7.93
CA CYS A 68 13.33 6.00 8.33
C CYS A 68 14.29 6.26 9.49
N LEU A 69 15.04 7.35 9.42
CA LEU A 69 16.01 7.80 10.41
C LEU A 69 15.61 9.20 10.91
N CYS A 70 15.81 9.44 12.19
CA CYS A 70 15.66 10.74 12.85
C CYS A 70 16.98 11.19 13.46
#